data_AF-J9FBK6-F1
#
_entry.id   AF-J9FBK6-F1
#
_cell.length_a   1.000
_cell.length_b   1.000
_cell.length_c   1.000
_cell.angle_alpha   90.00
_cell.angle_beta   90.00
_cell.angle_gamma   90.00
#
_symmetry.space_group_name_H-M   'P 1'
#
loop_
_entity.id
_entity.type
_entity.pdbx_description
1 polymer ?
#
loop_
_entity_poly.entity_id
_entity_poly.type
_entity_poly.pdbx_seq_one_letter_code
_entity_poly.pdbx_strand_id
1 'polypeptide(L)' 'LILELGGQRFDAIFFRHTEPLPGLVRLAYRPNINEFMGRRSVQLVIEAAEA' A
#
# COMPACT_ATOMS: atom_id res chain seq x y z
N LEU A 1 6.44 0.50 -0.64
CA LEU A 1 6.01 1.33 0.50
C LEU A 1 5.49 0.38 1.59
N ILE A 2 5.62 0.72 2.87
CA ILE A 2 5.01 -0.05 3.96
C ILE A 2 3.94 0.83 4.60
N LEU A 3 2.73 0.32 4.73
CA LEU A 3 1.59 1.01 5.35
C LEU A 3 1.15 0.27 6.60
N GLU A 4 0.73 1.02 7.61
CA GLU A 4 0.08 0.46 8.80
C GLU A 4 -1.42 0.75 8.74
N LEU A 5 -2.23 -0.30 8.81
CA LEU A 5 -3.68 -0.22 8.80
C LEU A 5 -4.23 -1.11 9.91
N GLY A 6 -4.94 -0.53 10.88
CA GLY A 6 -5.52 -1.27 12.01
C GLY A 6 -4.47 -2.03 12.84
N GLY A 7 -3.26 -1.47 12.98
CA GLY A 7 -2.15 -2.09 13.71
C GLY A 7 -1.42 -3.21 12.96
N GLN A 8 -1.78 -3.49 11.71
CA GLN A 8 -1.08 -4.44 10.85
C GLN A 8 -0.31 -3.72 9.74
N ARG A 9 0.88 -4.22 9.42
CA ARG A 9 1.71 -3.67 8.35
C ARG A 9 1.49 -4.42 7.04
N PHE A 10 1.30 -3.69 5.97
CA PHE A 10 1.11 -4.21 4.63
C PHE A 10 2.14 -3.63 3.67
N ASP A 11 2.62 -4.48 2.76
CA ASP A 11 3.32 -4.02 1.58
C ASP A 11 2.35 -3.24 0.70
N ALA A 12 2.81 -2.13 0.14
CA ALA A 12 2.01 -1.29 -0.73
C ALA A 12 2.82 -0.72 -1.90
N ILE A 13 2.12 -0.51 -3.01
CA ILE A 13 2.65 0.11 -4.23
C ILE A 13 1.73 1.25 -4.67
N PHE A 14 2.32 2.41 -4.93
CA PHE A 14 1.62 3.56 -5.48
C PHE A 14 2.25 3.93 -6.82
N PHE A 15 1.56 3.63 -7.91
CA PHE A 15 2.08 3.88 -9.24
C PHE A 15 2.13 5.37 -9.55
N ARG A 16 3.21 5.80 -10.21
CA ARG A 16 3.41 7.18 -10.65
C ARG A 16 3.37 8.22 -9.52
N HIS A 17 3.59 7.80 -8.27
CA HIS A 17 3.73 8.68 -7.13
C HIS A 17 5.18 8.66 -6.65
N THR A 18 5.87 9.79 -6.77
CA THR A 18 7.28 9.95 -6.37
C THR A 18 7.42 10.83 -5.13
N GLU A 19 6.34 11.49 -4.71
CA GLU A 19 6.32 12.33 -3.53
C GLU A 19 6.22 11.46 -2.27
N PRO A 20 6.86 11.88 -1.16
CA PRO A 20 6.69 11.19 0.10
C PRO A 20 5.27 11.41 0.63
N LEU A 21 4.65 10.33 1.12
CA LEU A 21 3.36 10.43 1.80
C LEU A 21 3.57 10.96 3.23
N PRO A 22 2.64 11.79 3.75
CA PRO A 22 2.68 12.22 5.14
C PRO A 22 2.46 11.04 6.09
N GLY A 23 2.87 11.19 7.36
CA GLY A 23 2.83 10.10 8.35
C GLY A 23 1.43 9.56 8.64
N LEU A 24 0.39 10.35 8.37
CA LEU A 24 -1.01 9.93 8.35
C LEU A 24 -1.63 10.49 7.06
N VAL A 25 -2.25 9.64 6.26
CA VAL A 25 -2.82 10.01 4.96
C VAL A 25 -4.06 9.18 4.68
N ARG A 26 -5.05 9.76 4.02
CA ARG A 26 -6.24 9.01 3.58
C ARG A 26 -5.97 8.44 2.19
N LEU A 27 -6.06 7.13 2.04
CA LEU A 27 -5.72 6.43 0.80
C LEU A 27 -6.94 5.72 0.23
N ALA A 28 -7.12 5.83 -1.08
CA ALA A 28 -7.93 4.89 -1.85
C ALA A 28 -7.01 3.74 -2.29
N TYR A 29 -7.31 2.53 -1.83
CA TYR A 29 -6.50 1.35 -2.10
C TYR A 29 -7.36 0.14 -2.43
N ARG A 30 -6.77 -0.78 -3.19
CA ARG A 30 -7.33 -2.11 -3.46
C ARG A 30 -6.39 -3.20 -2.92
N PRO A 31 -6.89 -4.15 -2.13
CA PRO A 31 -6.09 -5.30 -1.72
C PRO A 31 -5.84 -6.21 -2.93
N ASN A 32 -4.61 -6.67 -3.07
CA ASN A 32 -4.16 -7.57 -4.11
C ASN A 32 -3.34 -8.71 -3.49
N ILE A 33 -3.40 -9.91 -4.07
CA ILE A 33 -2.54 -11.01 -3.65
C ILE A 33 -1.29 -10.98 -4.51
N ASN A 34 -0.16 -10.67 -3.88
CA ASN A 34 1.14 -10.77 -4.51
C ASN A 34 1.67 -12.20 -4.33
N GLU A 35 2.00 -12.85 -5.44
CA GLU A 35 2.68 -14.14 -5.45
C GLU A 35 4.13 -13.98 -5.91
N PHE A 36 5.06 -14.09 -4.97
CA PHE A 36 6.49 -13.99 -5.26
C PHE A 36 7.24 -15.18 -4.67
N MET A 37 8.03 -15.87 -5.51
CA MET A 37 8.78 -17.07 -5.14
C MET A 37 7.92 -18.13 -4.41
N GLY A 38 6.67 -18.32 -4.85
CA GLY A 38 5.74 -19.28 -4.25
C GLY A 38 5.12 -18.84 -2.90
N ARG A 39 5.41 -17.63 -2.43
CA ARG A 39 4.78 -17.04 -1.24
C ARG A 39 3.66 -16.09 -1.67
N ARG A 40 2.50 -16.23 -1.01
CA ARG A 40 1.33 -15.35 -1.15
C ARG A 40 1.33 -14.33 -0.02
N SER A 41 1.29 -13.05 -0.34
CA SER A 41 1.08 -11.99 0.64
C SER A 41 0.03 -11.00 0.14
N VAL A 42 -0.62 -10.31 1.08
CA VAL A 42 -1.51 -9.20 0.75
C VAL A 42 -0.65 -7.98 0.49
N GLN A 43 -0.79 -7.40 -0.70
CA GLN A 43 -0.22 -6.12 -1.08
C GLN A 43 -1.34 -5.13 -1.37
N LEU A 44 -1.21 -3.90 -0.89
CA LEU A 44 -2.15 -2.83 -1.17
C LEU A 44 -1.68 -2.05 -2.42
N VAL A 45 -2.51 -2.02 -3.45
CA VAL A 45 -2.28 -1.15 -4.59
C VAL A 45 -3.01 0.16 -4.34
N ILE A 46 -2.25 1.25 -4.26
CA ILE A 46 -2.78 2.59 -3.99
C ILE A 46 -3.17 3.23 -5.32
N GLU A 47 -4.40 3.74 -5.36
CA GLU A 47 -4.98 4.38 -6.55
C GLU A 47 -5.05 5.90 -6.39
N ALA A 48 -5.29 6.38 -5.16
CA ALA A 48 -5.25 7.81 -4.84
C ALA A 48 -4.84 8.04 -3.39
N ALA A 49 -4.31 9.24 -3.12
CA ALA A 49 -4.02 9.73 -1.79
C ALA A 49 -4.62 11.13 -1.63
N GLU A 50 -5.22 11.38 -0.47
CA GLU A 50 -5.78 12.66 -0.06
C GLU A 50 -5.07 13.09 1.23
N ALA A 51 -4.54 14.31 1.21
CA ALA A 51 -3.80 14.95 2.30
C ALA A 51 -4.70 15.92 3.08
#